data_AF-A0A7V9CDU2-F1
#
_entry.id   AF-A0A7V9CDU2-F1
#
_cell.length_a   1.000
_cell.length_b   1.000
_cell.length_c   1.000
_cell.angle_alpha   90.00
_cell.angle_beta   90.00
_cell.angle_gamma   90.00
#
_symmetry.space_group_name_H-M   'P 1'
#
loop_
_entity.id
_entity.type
_entity.pdbx_description
1 polymer ?
#
loop_
_entity_poly.entity_id
_entity_poly.type
_entity_poly.pdbx_seq_one_letter_code
_entity_poly.pdbx_strand_id
1 'polypeptide(L)'
;MPTSHPRHSITETPALAAALAPLRERLGDQTPSLAELVARGAEARLRELEAQDRARSQTLASFVDRLVAAPAPDLAEADRIRRAVRRP
;
A
#
# COMPACT_ATOMS: atom_id res chain seq x y z
N MET A 1 -4.19 26.57 30.93
CA MET A 1 -3.18 25.89 30.08
C MET A 1 -3.83 25.51 28.75
N PRO A 2 -3.66 26.28 27.68
CA PRO A 2 -4.03 25.81 26.35
C PRO A 2 -3.00 24.75 25.97
N THR A 3 -3.42 23.49 25.84
CA THR A 3 -2.52 22.44 25.35
C THR A 3 -2.20 22.73 23.90
N SER A 4 -0.90 22.79 23.55
CA SER A 4 -0.38 23.17 22.22
C SER A 4 -0.85 22.28 21.05
N HIS A 5 -1.64 21.25 21.33
CA HIS A 5 -2.16 20.29 20.37
C HIS A 5 -3.67 20.52 20.20
N PRO A 6 -4.16 20.78 18.98
CA PRO A 6 -5.58 20.80 18.68
C PRO A 6 -6.23 19.49 19.12
N ARG A 7 -7.18 19.56 20.06
CA ARG A 7 -8.01 18.41 20.42
C ARG A 7 -9.15 18.33 19.42
N HIS A 8 -9.00 17.49 18.40
CA HIS A 8 -10.10 17.15 17.50
C HIS A 8 -10.89 15.99 18.11
N SER A 9 -12.18 16.21 18.39
CA SER A 9 -13.08 15.11 18.73
C SER A 9 -13.34 14.29 17.48
N ILE A 10 -12.93 13.02 17.48
CA ILE A 10 -13.32 12.08 16.44
C ILE A 10 -14.70 11.55 16.82
N THR A 11 -15.73 11.97 16.10
CA THR A 11 -17.09 11.47 16.29
C THR A 11 -17.28 10.21 15.47
N GLU A 12 -17.87 9.19 16.09
CA GLU A 12 -18.23 7.97 15.40
C GLU A 12 -19.42 8.20 14.46
N THR A 13 -19.24 7.87 13.18
CA THR A 13 -20.32 7.90 12.20
C THR A 13 -21.13 6.59 12.26
N PRO A 14 -22.39 6.57 11.77
CA PRO A 14 -23.19 5.33 11.75
C PRO A 14 -22.50 4.17 11.02
N ALA A 15 -21.79 4.46 9.92
CA ALA A 15 -21.04 3.46 9.17
C ALA A 15 -19.88 2.88 9.99
N LEU A 16 -19.18 3.72 10.75
CA LEU A 16 -18.10 3.28 11.64
C LEU A 16 -18.67 2.44 12.80
N ALA A 17 -19.82 2.83 13.35
CA ALA A 17 -20.50 2.05 14.39
C ALA A 17 -20.88 0.66 13.93
N ALA A 18 -21.41 0.52 12.72
CA ALA A 18 -21.71 -0.77 12.14
C ALA A 18 -20.44 -1.63 11.96
N ALA A 19 -19.33 -1.02 11.52
CA ALA A 19 -18.06 -1.72 11.35
C ALA A 19 -17.43 -2.16 12.68
N LEU A 20 -17.62 -1.39 13.75
CA LEU A 20 -17.08 -1.68 15.08
C LEU A 20 -17.98 -2.61 15.92
N ALA A 21 -19.26 -2.77 15.56
CA ALA A 21 -20.20 -3.60 16.32
C ALA A 21 -19.70 -5.04 16.56
N PRO A 22 -19.17 -5.78 15.56
CA PRO A 22 -18.66 -7.13 15.79
C PRO A 22 -17.42 -7.17 16.69
N LEU A 23 -16.60 -6.12 16.64
CA LEU A 23 -15.41 -6.00 17.50
C LEU A 23 -15.82 -5.76 18.95
N ARG A 24 -16.82 -4.90 19.17
CA ARG A 24 -17.41 -4.63 20.48
C ARG A 24 -18.07 -5.87 21.09
N GLU A 25 -18.83 -6.61 20.28
CA GLU A 25 -19.45 -7.86 20.73
C GLU A 25 -18.42 -8.89 21.21
N ARG A 26 -17.26 -8.96 20.55
CA ARG A 26 -16.18 -9.88 20.92
C ARG A 26 -15.36 -9.44 22.12
N LEU A 27 -15.13 -8.14 22.29
CA LEU A 27 -14.19 -7.62 23.30
C LEU A 27 -14.90 -7.07 24.54
N GLY A 28 -16.19 -6.76 24.47
CA GLY A 28 -16.97 -6.18 25.57
C GLY A 28 -16.28 -4.95 26.17
N ASP A 29 -16.07 -4.98 27.48
CA ASP A 29 -15.43 -3.89 28.23
C ASP A 29 -13.95 -3.67 27.89
N GLN A 30 -13.32 -4.61 27.16
CA GLN A 30 -11.95 -4.47 26.69
C GLN A 30 -11.86 -3.81 25.30
N THR A 31 -12.96 -3.25 24.81
CA THR A 31 -12.97 -2.56 23.51
C THR A 31 -12.01 -1.35 23.58
N PRO A 32 -10.99 -1.29 22.70
CA PRO A 32 -10.07 -0.16 22.65
C PRO A 32 -10.79 1.15 22.36
N SER A 33 -10.22 2.26 22.83
CA SER A 33 -10.76 3.58 22.50
C SER A 33 -10.72 3.84 20.99
N LEU A 34 -11.60 4.72 20.48
CA LEU A 34 -11.61 5.05 19.06
C LEU A 34 -10.24 5.60 18.58
N ALA A 35 -9.56 6.41 19.40
CA ALA A 35 -8.23 6.92 19.08
C ALA A 35 -7.20 5.79 18.96
N GLU A 36 -7.27 4.78 19.83
CA GLU A 36 -6.39 3.62 19.79
C GLU A 36 -6.65 2.75 18.55
N LEU A 37 -7.91 2.57 18.17
CA LEU A 37 -8.26 1.86 16.93
C LEU A 37 -7.73 2.60 15.70
N VAL A 38 -7.84 3.93 15.66
CA VAL A 38 -7.29 4.76 14.58
C VAL A 38 -5.77 4.63 14.50
N ALA A 39 -5.07 4.73 15.64
CA ALA A 39 -3.61 4.57 15.69
C ALA A 39 -3.17 3.19 15.17
N ARG A 40 -3.80 2.12 15.66
CA ARG A 40 -3.54 0.75 15.20
C ARG A 40 -3.82 0.57 13.71
N GLY A 41 -4.92 1.14 13.22
CA GLY A 41 -5.27 1.12 11.80
C GLY A 41 -4.23 1.84 10.93
N ALA A 42 -3.73 2.99 11.37
CA ALA A 42 -2.68 3.73 10.66
C ALA A 42 -1.37 2.93 10.57
N GLU A 43 -0.93 2.33 11.68
CA GLU A 43 0.26 1.48 11.71
C GLU A 43 0.12 0.22 10.86
N ALA A 44 -1.05 -0.42 10.88
CA ALA A 44 -1.34 -1.58 10.03
C ALA A 44 -1.29 -1.17 8.55
N ARG A 45 -1.89 -0.04 8.19
CA ARG A 45 -1.89 0.46 6.82
C ARG A 45 -0.48 0.83 6.33
N LEU A 46 0.34 1.42 7.19
CA LEU A 46 1.74 1.71 6.85
C LEU A 46 2.51 0.42 6.56
N ARG A 47 2.36 -0.60 7.41
CA ARG A 47 3.00 -1.92 7.21
C ARG A 47 2.58 -2.59 5.90
N GLU A 48 1.32 -2.46 5.50
CA GLU A 48 0.83 -2.94 4.20
C GLU A 48 1.51 -2.23 3.03
N LEU A 49 1.63 -0.91 3.09
CA LEU A 49 2.28 -0.12 2.04
C LEU A 49 3.76 -0.47 1.92
N GLU A 50 4.48 -0.56 3.05
CA GLU A 50 5.87 -0.97 3.05
C GLU A 50 6.07 -2.39 2.48
N ALA A 51 5.13 -3.31 2.76
CA ALA A 51 5.17 -4.65 2.19
C ALA A 51 4.98 -4.63 0.66
N GLN A 52 4.06 -3.80 0.17
CA GLN A 52 3.85 -3.59 -1.27
C GLN A 52 5.08 -2.99 -1.95
N ASP A 53 5.72 -2.01 -1.32
CA ASP A 53 6.92 -1.38 -1.85
C ASP A 53 8.09 -2.37 -1.88
N ARG A 54 8.31 -3.17 -0.83
CA ARG A 54 9.30 -4.25 -0.83
C ARG A 54 9.06 -5.25 -1.97
N ALA A 55 7.81 -5.68 -2.17
CA ALA A 55 7.45 -6.60 -3.25
C ALA A 55 7.70 -5.98 -4.63
N ARG A 56 7.38 -4.69 -4.81
CA ARG A 56 7.67 -3.94 -6.04
C ARG A 56 9.18 -3.87 -6.29
N SER A 57 9.97 -3.52 -5.27
CA SER A 57 11.43 -3.47 -5.35
C SER A 57 12.04 -4.82 -5.71
N GLN A 58 11.56 -5.92 -5.12
CA GLN A 58 12.02 -7.28 -5.46
C GLN A 58 11.68 -7.65 -6.92
N THR A 59 10.49 -7.28 -7.38
CA THR A 59 10.07 -7.51 -8.77
C THR A 59 10.96 -6.73 -9.74
N LEU A 60 11.26 -5.47 -9.43
CA LEU A 60 12.14 -4.63 -10.23
C LEU A 60 13.58 -5.16 -10.25
N ALA A 61 14.12 -5.55 -9.09
CA ALA A 61 15.44 -6.16 -9.00
C ALA A 61 15.53 -7.42 -9.87
N SER A 62 14.55 -8.33 -9.74
CA SER A 62 14.47 -9.55 -10.55
C SER A 62 14.32 -9.27 -12.05
N PHE A 63 13.69 -8.16 -12.42
CA PHE A 63 13.62 -7.72 -13.81
C PHE A 63 14.97 -7.20 -14.31
N VAL A 64 15.65 -6.35 -13.54
CA VAL A 64 16.97 -5.82 -13.87
C VAL A 64 17.99 -6.95 -13.97
N ASP A 65 18.00 -7.89 -13.02
CA ASP A 65 18.92 -9.04 -13.04
C ASP A 65 18.74 -9.87 -14.31
N ARG A 66 17.49 -10.11 -14.73
CA ARG A 66 17.20 -10.79 -16.00
C ARG A 66 17.67 -10.01 -17.21
N LEU A 67 17.54 -8.68 -17.18
CA LEU A 67 17.96 -7.82 -18.28
C LEU A 67 19.50 -7.75 -18.40
N VAL A 68 20.20 -7.74 -17.27
CA VAL A 68 21.67 -7.79 -17.22
C VAL A 68 22.21 -9.15 -17.66
N ALA A 69 21.55 -10.24 -17.25
CA ALA A 69 21.93 -11.60 -17.62
C ALA A 69 21.56 -11.98 -19.06
N ALA A 70 20.67 -11.22 -19.71
CA ALA A 70 20.27 -11.47 -21.09
C ALA A 70 21.44 -11.18 -22.06
N PRO A 71 21.59 -11.98 -23.13
CA PRO A 71 22.53 -11.65 -24.20
C PRO A 71 22.18 -10.29 -24.80
N ALA A 72 23.20 -9.59 -25.30
CA ALA A 72 23.02 -8.29 -25.94
C ALA A 72 21.95 -8.40 -27.03
N PRO A 73 20.90 -7.55 -27.01
CA PRO A 73 19.83 -7.63 -27.99
C PRO A 73 20.37 -7.33 -29.38
N ASP A 74 19.87 -8.05 -30.39
CA ASP A 74 20.14 -7.72 -31.79
C ASP A 74 19.41 -6.43 -32.16
N LEU A 75 20.14 -5.31 -32.09
CA LEU A 75 19.62 -3.99 -32.41
C LEU A 75 19.20 -3.87 -33.88
N ALA A 76 19.82 -4.63 -34.79
CA ALA A 76 19.47 -4.62 -36.20
C ALA A 76 18.13 -5.32 -36.46
N GLU A 77 17.84 -6.41 -35.74
CA GLU A 77 16.52 -7.06 -35.74
C GLU A 77 15.46 -6.15 -35.11
N ALA A 78 15.74 -5.54 -33.96
CA ALA A 78 14.81 -4.63 -33.30
C ALA A 78 14.42 -3.44 -34.20
N ASP A 79 15.37 -2.88 -34.94
CA ASP A 79 15.12 -1.81 -35.90
C ASP A 79 14.36 -2.28 -37.15
N ARG A 80 14.47 -3.55 -37.55
CA ARG A 80 13.67 -4.15 -38.62
C ARG A 80 12.21 -4.30 -38.18
N ILE A 81 11.97 -4.84 -36.99
CA ILE A 81 10.63 -4.96 -36.40
C ILE A 81 9.98 -3.59 -36.23
N ARG A 82 10.70 -2.61 -35.67
CA ARG A 82 10.19 -1.24 -35.48
C ARG A 82 9.75 -0.60 -36.80
N ARG A 83 10.53 -0.82 -37.87
CA ARG A 83 10.21 -0.32 -39.22
C ARG A 83 9.02 -1.05 -39.86
N ALA A 84 8.88 -2.35 -39.62
CA ALA A 84 7.77 -3.15 -40.11
C ALA A 84 6.44 -2.78 -39.41
N VAL A 85 6.44 -2.55 -38.10
CA VAL A 85 5.24 -2.16 -37.33
C VAL A 85 4.79 -0.71 -37.62
N ARG A 86 5.70 0.17 -38.02
CA ARG A 86 5.39 1.58 -38.37
C ARG A 86 4.85 1.77 -39.80
N ARG A 87 4.87 0.74 -40.64
CA ARG A 87 4.23 0.77 -41.95
C ARG A 87 2.99 -0.13 -41.90
N PRO A 88 1.77 0.44 -41.92
CA PRO A 88 0.57 -0.37 -42.12
C PRO A 88 0.61 -1.09 -43.48
#